data_AF-A0A1G3VSX6-F1
#
_entry.id   AF-A0A1G3VSX6-F1
#
_cell.length_a   1.000
_cell.length_b   1.000
_cell.length_c   1.000
_cell.angle_alpha   90.00
_cell.angle_beta   90.00
_cell.angle_gamma   90.00
#
_symmetry.space_group_name_H-M   'P 1'
#
loop_
_entity.id
_entity.type
_entity.pdbx_description
1 polymer ?
#
loop_
_entity_poly.entity_id
_entity_poly.type
_entity_poly.pdbx_seq_one_letter_code
_entity_poly.pdbx_strand_id
1 'polypeptide(L)'
;MLKHFEVFLRLLPARGDSELSWTVDMDERKRVAAGEARPLKEQSTAKGRQAAQWSQRVTDLKKVKPRDDQAIGEAEDKIKELTRESRDLASRAKEIEDAVYDLKAVNPNRKPNVDDRTPEELMDIIEAKGREVAEALATLRGVTLKAGHKTEV
;
A
#
# COMPACT_ATOMS: atom_id res chain seq x y z
N MET A 1 3.85 -21.78 24.39
CA MET A 1 4.49 -21.43 23.12
C MET A 1 4.06 -22.33 21.96
N LEU A 2 4.09 -23.67 22.05
CA LEU A 2 3.73 -24.55 20.92
C LEU A 2 2.25 -24.59 20.51
N LYS A 3 1.29 -24.36 21.42
CA LYS A 3 -0.16 -24.45 21.13
C LYS A 3 -0.62 -23.56 19.97
N HIS A 4 -0.01 -22.39 19.80
CA HIS A 4 -0.35 -21.45 18.73
C HIS A 4 0.15 -21.88 17.34
N PHE A 5 1.08 -22.84 17.28
CA PHE A 5 1.69 -23.32 16.03
C PHE A 5 1.16 -24.69 15.58
N GLU A 6 0.25 -25.32 16.33
CA GLU A 6 -0.28 -26.66 15.98
C GLU A 6 -0.94 -26.68 14.60
N VAL A 7 -1.73 -25.64 14.28
CA VAL A 7 -2.36 -25.49 12.97
C VAL A 7 -1.32 -25.30 11.87
N PHE A 8 -0.29 -24.47 12.11
CA PHE A 8 0.80 -24.25 11.17
C PHE A 8 1.59 -25.53 10.89
N LEU A 9 2.00 -26.24 11.93
CA LEU A 9 2.78 -27.49 11.80
C LEU A 9 1.99 -28.60 11.10
N ARG A 10 0.67 -28.66 11.31
CA ARG A 10 -0.22 -29.59 10.60
C ARG A 10 -0.31 -29.28 9.10
N LEU A 11 -0.33 -28.00 8.72
CA LEU A 11 -0.47 -27.56 7.33
C LEU A 11 0.87 -27.52 6.57
N LEU A 12 2.00 -27.45 7.28
CA LEU A 12 3.33 -27.28 6.71
C LEU A 12 3.73 -28.35 5.65
N PRO A 13 3.47 -29.65 5.83
CA PRO A 13 3.86 -30.67 4.84
C PRO A 13 3.24 -30.46 3.46
N ALA A 14 2.01 -29.97 3.42
CA ALA A 14 1.29 -29.68 2.19
C ALA A 14 1.37 -28.19 1.79
N ARG A 15 2.03 -27.35 2.60
CA ARG A 15 1.96 -25.88 2.52
C ARG A 15 0.52 -25.36 2.38
N GLY A 16 -0.39 -25.95 3.14
CA GLY A 16 -1.82 -25.62 3.08
C GLY A 16 -2.14 -24.24 3.67
N ASP A 17 -3.21 -23.63 3.18
CA ASP A 17 -3.70 -22.35 3.69
C ASP A 17 -4.43 -22.52 5.03
N SER A 18 -4.23 -21.56 5.93
CA SER A 18 -4.98 -21.37 7.17
C SER A 18 -5.89 -20.15 7.05
N GLU A 19 -6.78 -19.92 8.02
CA GLU A 19 -7.60 -18.70 8.09
C GLU A 19 -6.77 -17.40 8.09
N LEU A 20 -5.51 -17.48 8.53
CA LEU A 20 -4.58 -16.35 8.59
C LEU A 20 -3.51 -16.45 7.49
N SER A 21 -3.56 -17.45 6.62
CA SER A 21 -2.66 -17.50 5.47
C SER A 21 -3.17 -16.53 4.40
N TRP A 22 -2.24 -15.88 3.72
CA TRP A 22 -2.53 -15.13 2.52
C TRP A 22 -1.35 -15.32 1.57
N THR A 23 -1.67 -15.63 0.32
CA THR A 23 -0.71 -15.80 -0.75
C THR A 23 -1.09 -14.82 -1.85
N VAL A 24 -0.09 -14.22 -2.47
CA VAL A 24 -0.29 -13.33 -3.61
C VAL A 24 0.24 -14.01 -4.86
N ASP A 25 -0.61 -14.16 -5.87
CA ASP A 25 -0.19 -14.61 -7.19
C ASP A 25 0.55 -13.47 -7.91
N MET A 26 1.87 -13.54 -7.86
CA MET A 26 2.74 -12.54 -8.49
C MET A 26 2.75 -12.64 -10.00
N ASP A 27 2.54 -13.83 -10.55
CA ASP A 27 2.58 -14.04 -12.00
C ASP A 27 1.32 -13.47 -12.63
N GLU A 28 0.16 -13.68 -12.00
CA GLU A 28 -1.09 -13.06 -12.42
C GLU A 28 -1.05 -11.54 -12.30
N ARG A 29 -0.53 -10.99 -11.19
CA ARG A 29 -0.38 -9.54 -11.03
C ARG A 29 0.53 -8.94 -12.11
N LYS A 30 1.67 -9.58 -12.41
CA LYS A 30 2.57 -9.15 -13.49
C LYS A 30 1.88 -9.22 -14.85
N ARG A 31 1.11 -10.27 -15.12
CA ARG A 31 0.37 -10.44 -16.38
C ARG A 31 -0.65 -9.33 -16.58
N VAL A 32 -1.42 -9.00 -15.55
CA VAL A 32 -2.40 -7.90 -15.58
C VAL A 32 -1.70 -6.56 -15.81
N ALA A 33 -0.67 -6.26 -15.01
CA ALA A 33 0.08 -5.00 -15.14
C ALA A 33 0.76 -4.87 -16.51
N ALA A 34 1.32 -5.95 -17.06
CA ALA A 34 1.88 -5.95 -18.41
C ALA A 34 0.80 -5.70 -19.48
N GLY A 35 -0.41 -6.22 -19.30
CA GLY A 35 -1.55 -5.95 -20.16
C GLY A 35 -1.97 -4.48 -20.15
N GLU A 36 -2.02 -3.86 -18.97
CA GLU A 36 -2.37 -2.46 -18.78
C GLU A 36 -1.28 -1.50 -19.29
N ALA A 37 0.00 -1.85 -19.08
CA ALA A 37 1.14 -1.05 -19.54
C ALA A 37 1.37 -1.15 -21.05
N ARG A 38 0.95 -2.24 -21.69
CA ARG A 38 1.14 -2.50 -23.13
C ARG A 38 0.72 -1.35 -24.05
N PRO A 39 -0.51 -0.80 -23.98
CA PRO A 39 -0.90 0.31 -24.86
C PRO A 39 -0.01 1.55 -24.68
N LEU A 40 0.46 1.84 -23.47
CA LEU A 40 1.36 2.96 -23.22
C LEU A 40 2.75 2.73 -23.81
N LYS A 41 3.25 1.49 -23.76
CA LYS A 41 4.54 1.10 -24.39
C LYS A 41 4.45 1.15 -25.91
N GLU A 42 3.35 0.71 -26.49
CA GLU A 42 3.08 0.80 -27.92
C GLU A 42 3.02 2.26 -28.38
N GLN A 43 2.30 3.12 -27.63
CA GLN A 43 2.25 4.57 -27.90
C GLN A 43 3.63 5.23 -27.75
N SER A 44 4.37 4.92 -26.67
CA SER A 44 5.72 5.43 -26.44
C SER A 44 6.66 5.09 -27.61
N THR A 45 6.60 3.84 -28.09
CA THR A 45 7.37 3.38 -29.24
C THR A 45 6.94 4.09 -30.52
N ALA A 46 5.64 4.26 -30.75
CA ALA A 46 5.11 4.98 -31.91
C ALA A 46 5.60 6.43 -31.93
N LYS A 47 5.55 7.14 -30.79
CA LYS A 47 6.04 8.52 -30.65
C LYS A 47 7.55 8.60 -30.88
N GLY A 48 8.32 7.63 -30.38
CA GLY A 48 9.75 7.52 -30.66
C GLY A 48 10.07 7.33 -32.14
N ARG A 49 9.29 6.50 -32.85
CA ARG A 49 9.41 6.33 -34.31
C ARG A 49 9.08 7.61 -35.07
N GLN A 50 8.04 8.33 -34.65
CA GLN A 50 7.71 9.64 -35.24
C GLN A 50 8.86 10.64 -35.04
N ALA A 51 9.45 10.72 -33.84
CA ALA A 51 10.61 11.58 -33.58
C ALA A 51 11.82 11.23 -34.47
N ALA A 52 12.06 9.94 -34.73
CA ALA A 52 13.10 9.48 -35.65
C ALA A 52 12.82 9.90 -37.11
N GLN A 53 11.56 9.82 -37.55
CA GLN A 53 11.15 10.30 -38.88
C GLN A 53 11.35 11.81 -39.03
N TRP A 54 11.00 12.59 -38.00
CA TRP A 54 11.24 14.04 -38.00
C TRP A 54 12.74 14.37 -37.97
N SER A 55 13.57 13.59 -37.26
CA SER A 55 15.03 13.73 -37.29
C SER A 55 15.58 13.55 -38.70
N GLN A 56 15.11 12.52 -39.41
CA GLN A 56 15.48 12.31 -40.82
C GLN A 56 15.03 13.48 -41.71
N ARG A 57 13.81 13.99 -41.50
CA ARG A 57 13.31 15.16 -42.22
C ARG A 57 14.18 16.40 -41.99
N VAL A 58 14.63 16.66 -40.77
CA VAL A 58 15.56 17.76 -40.45
C VAL A 58 16.87 17.58 -41.23
N THR A 59 17.41 16.36 -41.28
CA THR A 59 18.62 16.06 -42.06
C THR A 59 18.42 16.36 -43.54
N ASP A 60 17.27 16.03 -44.11
CA ASP A 60 17.00 16.26 -45.53
C ASP A 60 16.70 17.72 -45.84
N LEU A 61 15.96 18.44 -44.98
CA LEU A 61 15.75 19.89 -45.10
C LEU A 61 17.06 20.68 -45.04
N LYS A 62 18.02 20.24 -44.22
CA LYS A 62 19.36 20.85 -44.13
C LYS A 62 20.20 20.69 -45.41
N LYS A 63 19.86 19.75 -46.30
CA LYS A 63 20.56 19.53 -47.59
C LYS A 63 20.01 20.37 -48.74
N VAL A 64 18.74 20.77 -48.68
CA VAL A 64 18.07 21.54 -49.74
C VAL A 64 18.53 23.00 -49.71
N LYS A 65 18.67 23.62 -50.89
CA LYS A 65 18.98 25.06 -51.07
C LYS A 65 17.89 25.73 -51.93
N PRO A 66 17.41 26.94 -51.57
CA PRO A 66 17.74 27.69 -50.36
C PRO A 66 17.26 26.97 -49.10
N ARG A 67 17.97 27.19 -47.99
CA ARG A 67 17.68 26.55 -46.71
C ARG A 67 16.46 27.21 -46.07
N ASP A 68 15.48 26.41 -45.69
CA ASP A 68 14.30 26.86 -44.96
C ASP A 68 14.52 26.68 -43.46
N ASP A 69 15.00 27.74 -42.81
CA ASP A 69 15.28 27.72 -41.36
C ASP A 69 14.02 27.64 -40.51
N GLN A 70 12.88 28.13 -41.00
CA GLN A 70 11.61 28.04 -40.28
C GLN A 70 11.14 26.59 -40.23
N ALA A 71 11.11 25.90 -41.38
CA ALA A 71 10.70 24.49 -41.44
C ALA A 71 11.65 23.57 -40.64
N ILE A 72 12.94 23.91 -40.57
CA ILE A 72 13.91 23.20 -39.71
C ILE A 72 13.57 23.40 -38.22
N GLY A 73 13.30 24.64 -37.80
CA GLY A 73 12.93 24.95 -36.41
C GLY A 73 11.66 24.23 -35.97
N GLU A 74 10.60 24.27 -36.79
CA GLU A 74 9.35 23.55 -36.52
C GLU A 74 9.55 22.04 -36.40
N ALA A 75 10.37 21.46 -37.28
CA ALA A 75 10.69 20.04 -37.23
C ALA A 75 11.52 19.67 -35.99
N GLU A 76 12.46 20.51 -35.57
CA GLU A 76 13.23 20.33 -34.34
C GLU A 76 12.35 20.41 -33.08
N ASP A 77 11.36 21.31 -33.05
CA ASP A 77 10.41 21.40 -31.95
C ASP A 77 9.47 20.19 -31.91
N LYS A 78 9.04 19.67 -33.07
CA LYS A 78 8.29 18.41 -33.14
C LYS A 78 9.08 17.22 -32.63
N ILE A 79 10.39 17.16 -32.88
CA ILE A 79 11.27 16.11 -32.30
C ILE A 79 11.27 16.22 -30.77
N LYS A 80 11.43 17.42 -30.21
CA LYS A 80 11.44 17.63 -28.75
C LYS A 80 10.12 17.21 -28.12
N GLU A 81 9.01 17.63 -28.70
CA GLU A 81 7.64 17.29 -28.25
C GLU A 81 7.41 15.77 -28.25
N LEU A 82 7.64 15.11 -29.39
CA LEU A 82 7.44 13.66 -29.53
C LEU A 82 8.38 12.84 -28.64
N THR A 83 9.62 13.31 -28.44
CA THR A 83 10.59 12.67 -27.55
C THR A 83 10.14 12.78 -26.09
N ARG A 84 9.61 13.95 -25.69
CA ARG A 84 9.05 14.13 -24.35
C ARG A 84 7.86 13.21 -24.13
N GLU A 85 6.88 13.22 -25.03
CA GLU A 85 5.70 12.35 -24.94
C GLU A 85 6.07 10.87 -24.88
N SER A 86 7.05 10.43 -25.68
CA SER A 86 7.56 9.06 -25.65
C SER A 86 8.10 8.68 -24.26
N ARG A 87 8.87 9.56 -23.61
CA ARG A 87 9.42 9.35 -22.26
C ARG A 87 8.33 9.34 -21.19
N ASP A 88 7.39 10.27 -21.26
CA ASP A 88 6.29 10.37 -20.29
C ASP A 88 5.42 9.11 -20.34
N LEU A 89 5.10 8.60 -21.54
CA LEU A 89 4.39 7.33 -21.73
C LEU A 89 5.18 6.13 -21.22
N ALA A 90 6.50 6.11 -21.44
CA ALA A 90 7.36 5.04 -20.93
C ALA A 90 7.43 5.04 -19.40
N SER A 91 7.49 6.22 -18.76
CA SER A 91 7.45 6.36 -17.29
C SER A 91 6.15 5.82 -16.72
N ARG A 92 5.01 6.23 -17.29
CA ARG A 92 3.69 5.77 -16.86
C ARG A 92 3.50 4.26 -17.01
N ALA A 93 4.00 3.70 -18.11
CA ALA A 93 4.00 2.25 -18.29
C ALA A 93 4.83 1.53 -17.22
N LYS A 94 6.00 2.09 -16.91
CA LYS A 94 6.89 1.56 -15.88
C LYS A 94 6.28 1.65 -14.48
N GLU A 95 5.59 2.75 -14.16
CA GLU A 95 4.90 2.92 -12.87
C GLU A 95 3.83 1.84 -12.65
N ILE A 96 3.08 1.46 -13.70
CA ILE A 96 2.09 0.36 -13.64
C ILE A 96 2.78 -0.98 -13.36
N GLU A 97 3.87 -1.28 -14.06
CA GLU A 97 4.63 -2.52 -13.88
C GLU A 97 5.30 -2.58 -12.50
N ASP A 98 5.83 -1.46 -12.00
CA ASP A 98 6.50 -1.38 -10.70
C ASP A 98 5.50 -1.47 -9.52
N ALA A 99 4.27 -0.96 -9.68
CA ALA A 99 3.21 -1.03 -8.67
C ALA A 99 2.83 -2.47 -8.28
N VAL A 100 3.16 -3.47 -9.12
CA VAL A 100 2.99 -4.89 -8.79
C VAL A 100 3.72 -5.26 -7.49
N TYR A 101 4.87 -4.63 -7.24
CA TYR A 101 5.74 -4.90 -6.10
C TYR A 101 5.44 -4.05 -4.86
N ASP A 102 4.50 -3.09 -4.94
CA ASP A 102 4.02 -2.35 -3.76
C ASP A 102 3.08 -3.21 -2.92
N LEU A 103 3.66 -4.25 -2.32
CA LEU A 103 2.98 -5.15 -1.41
C LEU A 103 3.18 -4.65 0.02
N LYS A 104 2.08 -4.28 0.66
CA LYS A 104 2.09 -4.03 2.10
C LYS A 104 2.21 -5.37 2.81
N ALA A 105 3.13 -5.48 3.76
CA ALA A 105 3.31 -6.69 4.60
C ALA A 105 2.17 -6.90 5.64
N VAL A 106 0.98 -6.36 5.38
CA VAL A 106 -0.20 -6.55 6.21
C VAL A 106 -1.00 -7.71 5.64
N ASN A 107 -1.29 -8.70 6.48
CA ASN A 107 -2.15 -9.80 6.09
C ASN A 107 -3.59 -9.29 5.91
N PRO A 108 -4.16 -9.31 4.69
CA PRO A 108 -5.52 -8.84 4.43
C PRO A 108 -6.58 -9.69 5.15
N ASN A 109 -6.28 -10.96 5.43
CA ASN A 109 -7.17 -11.89 6.14
C ASN A 109 -7.07 -11.73 7.67
N ARG A 110 -6.28 -10.78 8.16
CA ARG A 110 -6.14 -10.53 9.60
C ARG A 110 -7.45 -10.00 10.17
N LYS A 111 -8.15 -10.83 10.94
CA LYS A 111 -9.29 -10.41 11.76
C LYS A 111 -8.80 -9.40 12.82
N PRO A 112 -9.32 -8.17 12.85
CA PRO A 112 -8.98 -7.21 13.90
C PRO A 112 -9.43 -7.77 15.25
N ASN A 113 -8.54 -7.77 16.25
CA ASN A 113 -8.98 -7.92 17.64
C ASN A 113 -9.27 -6.50 18.14
N VAL A 114 -10.48 -6.04 17.84
CA VAL A 114 -10.98 -4.71 18.22
C VAL A 114 -11.95 -4.90 19.37
N ASP A 115 -11.90 -3.99 20.32
CA ASP A 115 -12.87 -3.91 21.38
C ASP A 115 -14.16 -3.30 20.83
N ASP A 116 -15.20 -4.11 20.71
CA ASP A 116 -16.50 -3.70 20.16
C ASP A 116 -17.44 -3.11 21.22
N ARG A 117 -16.96 -2.89 22.46
CA ARG A 117 -17.76 -2.29 23.53
C ARG A 117 -18.12 -0.84 23.21
N THR A 118 -19.39 -0.50 23.39
CA THR A 118 -19.91 0.86 23.26
C THR A 118 -19.44 1.76 24.41
N PRO A 119 -19.40 3.09 24.21
CA PRO A 119 -19.10 4.02 25.29
C PRO A 119 -19.97 3.80 26.53
N GLU A 120 -21.25 3.49 26.37
CA GLU A 120 -22.20 3.23 27.44
C GLU A 120 -21.83 1.97 28.22
N GLU A 121 -21.53 0.86 27.54
CA GLU A 121 -21.07 -0.38 28.19
C GLU A 121 -19.73 -0.17 28.94
N LEU A 122 -18.85 0.68 28.41
CA LEU A 122 -17.62 1.05 29.10
C LEU A 122 -17.91 1.87 30.36
N MET A 123 -18.87 2.80 30.31
CA MET A 123 -19.29 3.56 31.49
C MET A 123 -19.89 2.64 32.56
N ASP A 124 -20.73 1.68 32.18
CA ASP A 124 -21.31 0.70 33.10
C ASP A 124 -20.23 -0.15 33.79
N ILE A 125 -19.20 -0.57 33.04
CA ILE A 125 -18.05 -1.30 33.58
C ILE A 125 -17.27 -0.41 34.57
N ILE A 126 -17.04 0.86 34.23
CA ILE A 126 -16.36 1.81 35.10
C ILE A 126 -17.15 2.01 36.40
N GLU A 127 -18.47 2.18 36.32
CA GLU A 127 -19.33 2.37 37.49
C GLU A 127 -19.34 1.11 38.39
N ALA A 128 -19.46 -0.07 37.79
CA ALA A 128 -19.39 -1.34 38.52
C ALA A 128 -18.05 -1.50 39.26
N LYS A 129 -16.93 -1.21 38.58
CA LYS A 129 -15.61 -1.23 39.21
C LYS A 129 -15.44 -0.14 40.27
N GLY A 130 -16.04 1.03 40.07
CA GLY A 130 -16.10 2.09 41.07
C GLY A 130 -16.78 1.64 42.37
N ARG A 131 -17.91 0.91 42.27
CA ARG A 131 -18.59 0.33 43.43
C ARG A 131 -17.73 -0.70 44.16
N GLU A 132 -17.11 -1.63 43.43
CA GLU A 132 -16.20 -2.63 44.02
C GLU A 132 -15.06 -1.96 44.81
N VAL A 133 -14.47 -0.90 44.24
CA VAL A 133 -13.42 -0.12 44.91
C VAL A 133 -13.96 0.59 46.15
N ALA A 134 -15.16 1.19 46.08
CA ALA A 134 -15.77 1.86 47.22
C ALA A 134 -16.04 0.89 48.38
N GLU A 135 -16.54 -0.31 48.10
CA GLU A 135 -16.78 -1.37 49.09
C GLU A 135 -15.47 -1.86 49.73
N ALA A 136 -14.42 -2.07 48.94
CA ALA A 136 -13.11 -2.44 49.44
C ALA A 136 -12.54 -1.36 50.36
N LEU A 137 -12.66 -0.09 49.97
CA LEU A 137 -12.22 1.04 50.79
C LEU A 137 -13.03 1.16 52.09
N ALA A 138 -14.33 0.96 52.06
CA ALA A 138 -15.19 0.97 53.25
C ALA A 138 -14.78 -0.13 54.25
N THR A 139 -14.52 -1.34 53.73
CA THR A 139 -14.02 -2.47 54.52
C THR A 139 -12.71 -2.13 55.20
N LEU A 140 -11.73 -1.60 54.44
CA LEU A 140 -10.44 -1.19 54.98
C LEU A 140 -10.57 -0.11 56.05
N ARG A 141 -11.41 0.92 55.83
CA ARG A 141 -11.69 1.95 56.83
C ARG A 141 -12.31 1.37 58.10
N GLY A 142 -13.26 0.44 57.97
CA GLY A 142 -13.87 -0.25 59.10
C GLY A 142 -12.87 -1.09 59.90
N VAL A 143 -11.90 -1.74 59.24
CA VAL A 143 -10.78 -2.43 59.89
C VAL A 143 -9.86 -1.45 60.60
N THR A 144 -9.57 -0.30 59.97
CA THR A 144 -8.69 0.73 60.54
C THR A 144 -9.30 1.36 61.80
N LEU A 145 -10.62 1.62 61.81
CA LEU A 145 -11.34 2.13 62.99
C LEU A 145 -11.39 1.11 64.14
N LYS A 146 -11.57 -0.19 63.83
CA LYS A 146 -11.53 -1.26 64.82
C LYS A 146 -10.13 -1.48 65.41
N ALA A 147 -9.07 -1.23 64.64
CA ALA A 147 -7.69 -1.27 65.12
C ALA A 147 -7.39 -0.09 66.06
N GLY A 148 -7.90 1.11 65.77
CA GLY A 148 -7.77 2.28 66.66
C GLY A 148 -8.46 2.10 68.01
N HIS A 149 -9.67 1.52 68.03
CA HIS A 149 -10.45 1.29 69.26
C HIS A 149 -9.90 0.19 70.18
N LYS A 150 -8.99 -0.67 69.71
CA LYS A 150 -8.31 -1.68 70.54
C LYS A 150 -7.05 -1.18 71.25
N THR A 151 -6.64 0.07 71.00
CA THR A 151 -5.40 0.64 71.56
C THR A 151 -5.66 1.57 72.75
N GLU A 152 -6.92 1.78 73.15
CA GLU A 152 -7.29 2.51 74.36
C GLU A 152 -7.93 1.57 75.38
N VAL A 153 -7.10 0.77 76.07
CA VAL A 153 -7.35 0.23 77.42
C VAL A 153 -6.05 0.27 78.19
#